data_AF-A0A7S1Y4Z1-F1
#
_entry.id   AF-A0A7S1Y4Z1-F1
#
_cell.length_a   1.000
_cell.length_b   1.000
_cell.length_c   1.000
_cell.angle_alpha   90.00
_cell.angle_beta   90.00
_cell.angle_gamma   90.00
#
_symmetry.space_group_name_H-M   'P 1'
#
loop_
_entity.id
_entity.type
_entity.pdbx_description
1 polymer ?
#
loop_
_entity_poly.entity_id
_entity_poly.type
_entity_poly.pdbx_seq_one_letter_code
_entity_poly.pdbx_strand_id
1 'polypeptide(L)'
;MSESPLIRATEIANVLTSQVLQPMLSSLLRDGLPSNWEEFWATGDNGERVALALEQLGPTYVKFGQALASRPDVVPKSLANALSVLQDSMQPFPTSDAKSIIRQEFLDSGTMNATEVDDVLRSLSEEPVAAASLGQVYRAEIPSYGTVAIKVQRPGMVELVKRDAM
;
A
#
# COMPACT_ATOMS: atom_id res chain seq x y z
N MET A 1 -18.19 -3.10 14.74
CA MET A 1 -18.51 -1.84 15.46
C MET A 1 -17.78 -0.72 14.73
N SER A 2 -18.49 0.19 14.06
CA SER A 2 -17.84 1.31 13.37
C SER A 2 -17.31 2.30 14.41
N GLU A 3 -16.09 2.82 14.21
CA GLU A 3 -15.58 3.91 15.04
C GLU A 3 -16.43 5.17 14.88
N SER A 4 -16.55 5.95 15.94
CA SER A 4 -17.24 7.24 15.89
C SER A 4 -16.48 8.20 14.96
N PRO A 5 -17.15 8.92 14.04
CA PRO A 5 -16.52 9.92 13.18
C PRO A 5 -15.68 10.97 13.95
N LEU A 6 -16.07 11.27 15.19
CA LEU A 6 -15.34 12.20 16.06
C LEU A 6 -14.01 11.64 16.55
N ILE A 7 -13.94 10.32 16.82
CA ILE A 7 -12.70 9.65 17.20
C ILE A 7 -11.72 9.71 16.03
N ARG A 8 -12.20 9.38 14.82
CA ARG A 8 -11.38 9.42 13.62
C ARG A 8 -10.90 10.83 13.27
N ALA A 9 -11.75 11.84 13.41
CA ALA A 9 -11.36 13.24 13.21
C ALA A 9 -10.28 13.69 14.21
N THR A 10 -10.40 13.24 15.47
CA THR A 10 -9.40 13.55 16.52
C THR A 10 -8.05 12.89 16.22
N GLU A 11 -8.07 11.63 15.76
CA GLU A 11 -6.87 10.91 15.34
C GLU A 11 -6.16 11.61 14.17
N ILE A 12 -6.92 11.98 13.13
CA ILE A 12 -6.38 12.72 11.98
C ILE A 12 -5.74 14.04 12.44
N ALA A 13 -6.44 14.80 13.28
CA ALA A 13 -5.92 16.06 13.81
C ALA A 13 -4.63 15.87 14.60
N ASN A 14 -4.54 14.83 15.43
CA ASN A 14 -3.35 14.52 16.23
C ASN A 14 -2.15 14.13 15.35
N VAL A 15 -2.36 13.29 14.33
CA VAL A 15 -1.29 12.88 13.41
C VAL A 15 -0.81 14.07 12.59
N LEU A 16 -1.71 14.86 11.99
CA LEU A 16 -1.33 16.06 11.25
C LEU A 16 -0.60 17.08 12.15
N THR A 17 -1.04 17.24 13.39
CA THR A 17 -0.41 18.17 14.33
C THR A 17 1.01 17.74 14.70
N SER A 18 1.18 16.48 15.09
CA SER A 18 2.47 15.95 15.55
C SER A 18 3.46 15.73 14.40
N GLN A 19 3.00 15.22 13.26
CA GLN A 19 3.87 14.85 12.15
C GLN A 19 4.08 15.98 11.14
N VAL A 20 3.17 16.96 11.04
CA VAL A 20 3.29 18.03 10.04
C VAL A 20 3.43 19.38 10.73
N LEU A 21 2.42 19.80 11.51
CA LEU A 21 2.29 21.18 11.95
C LEU A 21 3.35 21.61 12.99
N GLN A 22 3.52 20.86 14.08
CA GLN A 22 4.45 21.21 15.17
C GLN A 22 5.90 21.38 14.68
N PRO A 23 6.45 20.41 13.94
CA PRO A 23 7.82 20.52 13.40
C PRO A 23 7.96 21.51 12.26
N MET A 24 6.93 21.71 11.43
CA MET A 24 6.92 22.85 10.50
C MET A 24 7.04 24.16 11.29
N LEU A 25 6.24 24.33 12.35
CA LEU A 25 6.30 25.53 13.19
C LEU A 25 7.64 25.67 13.93
N SER A 26 8.24 24.57 14.40
CA SER A 26 9.53 24.61 15.08
C SER A 26 10.68 24.99 14.14
N SER A 27 10.64 24.51 12.89
CA SER A 27 11.57 24.93 11.84
C SER A 27 11.33 26.40 11.46
N LEU A 28 10.08 26.84 11.31
CA LEU A 28 9.75 28.25 11.04
C LEU A 28 10.25 29.21 12.13
N LEU A 29 10.11 28.84 13.40
CA LEU A 29 10.59 29.65 14.52
C LEU A 29 12.13 29.67 14.63
N ARG A 30 12.80 28.60 14.18
CA ARG A 30 14.26 28.47 14.24
C ARG A 30 14.96 29.14 13.06
N ASP A 31 14.50 28.84 11.85
CA ASP A 31 15.20 29.12 10.60
C ASP A 31 14.46 30.15 9.72
N GLY A 32 13.24 30.54 10.11
CA GLY A 32 12.36 31.42 9.33
C GLY A 32 11.59 30.67 8.25
N LEU A 33 10.67 31.37 7.55
CA LEU A 33 10.02 30.82 6.35
C LEU A 33 11.09 30.62 5.27
N PRO A 34 11.27 29.39 4.74
CA PRO A 34 12.17 29.19 3.61
C PRO A 34 11.70 30.07 2.45
N SER A 35 12.66 30.76 1.87
CA SER A 35 12.41 31.71 0.78
C SER A 35 11.90 31.02 -0.50
N ASN A 36 12.09 29.70 -0.61
CA ASN A 36 11.54 28.89 -1.68
C ASN A 36 10.91 27.58 -1.15
N TRP A 37 9.87 27.14 -1.86
CA TRP A 37 9.06 25.98 -1.49
C TRP A 37 9.82 24.66 -1.65
N GLU A 38 10.81 24.58 -2.55
CA GLU A 38 11.62 23.37 -2.78
C GLU A 38 12.61 23.09 -1.64
N GLU A 39 13.28 24.13 -1.15
CA GLU A 39 14.26 24.10 -0.06
C GLU A 39 13.64 23.64 1.24
N PHE A 40 12.38 24.01 1.51
CA PHE A 40 11.64 23.48 2.66
C PHE A 40 11.60 21.95 2.67
N TRP A 41 11.22 21.34 1.53
CA TRP A 41 11.09 19.90 1.40
C TRP A 41 12.43 19.18 1.20
N ALA A 42 13.44 19.89 0.71
CA ALA A 42 14.80 19.38 0.60
C ALA A 42 15.56 19.41 1.94
N THR A 43 15.08 20.19 2.92
CA THR A 43 15.74 20.38 4.22
C THR A 43 15.28 19.35 5.23
N GLY A 44 16.24 18.70 5.88
CA GLY A 44 15.97 17.76 6.96
C GLY A 44 15.13 16.55 6.52
N ASP A 45 14.19 16.14 7.36
CA ASP A 45 13.33 14.98 7.20
C ASP A 45 11.86 15.37 6.92
N ASN A 46 11.61 16.60 6.46
CA ASN A 46 10.25 17.15 6.28
C ASN A 46 9.37 16.28 5.38
N GLY A 47 9.89 15.82 4.25
CA GLY A 47 9.17 14.94 3.34
C GLY A 47 8.91 13.54 3.92
N GLU A 48 9.89 12.97 4.63
CA GLU A 48 9.77 11.66 5.30
C GLU A 48 8.71 11.70 6.40
N ARG A 49 8.60 12.82 7.11
CA ARG A 49 7.59 13.01 8.16
C ARG A 49 6.18 13.09 7.61
N VAL A 50 6.00 13.66 6.42
CA VAL A 50 4.72 13.61 5.70
C VAL A 50 4.42 12.18 5.24
N ALA A 51 5.41 11.45 4.71
CA ALA A 51 5.23 10.05 4.35
C ALA A 51 4.76 9.22 5.55
N LEU A 52 5.46 9.34 6.70
CA LEU A 52 5.10 8.68 7.95
C LEU A 52 3.69 9.05 8.44
N ALA A 53 3.29 10.32 8.31
CA ALA A 53 1.94 10.75 8.63
C ALA A 53 0.90 10.03 7.77
N LEU A 54 1.13 9.94 6.46
CA LEU A 54 0.22 9.29 5.52
C LEU A 54 0.13 7.77 5.79
N GLU A 55 1.23 7.12 6.17
CA GLU A 55 1.21 5.72 6.63
C GLU A 55 0.38 5.54 7.91
N GLN A 56 0.59 6.39 8.92
CA GLN A 56 -0.15 6.34 10.19
C GLN A 56 -1.65 6.58 10.00
N LEU A 57 -2.02 7.45 9.06
CA LEU A 57 -3.42 7.72 8.72
C LEU A 57 -4.07 6.57 7.93
N GLY A 58 -3.28 5.69 7.32
CA GLY A 58 -3.72 4.42 6.74
C GLY A 58 -3.93 4.43 5.22
N PRO A 59 -4.48 3.33 4.65
CA PRO A 59 -4.40 3.00 3.22
C PRO A 59 -4.90 4.06 2.26
N THR A 60 -5.96 4.80 2.62
CA THR A 60 -6.50 5.90 1.80
C THR A 60 -5.49 7.03 1.65
N TYR A 61 -4.78 7.38 2.72
CA TYR A 61 -3.79 8.44 2.74
C TYR A 61 -2.47 8.00 2.09
N VAL A 62 -2.09 6.73 2.23
CA VAL A 62 -0.98 6.12 1.48
C VAL A 62 -1.22 6.24 -0.02
N LYS A 63 -2.42 5.90 -0.52
CA LYS A 63 -2.77 6.06 -1.95
C LYS A 63 -2.69 7.51 -2.41
N PHE A 64 -3.12 8.45 -1.56
CA PHE A 64 -2.99 9.88 -1.85
C PHE A 64 -1.51 10.28 -1.97
N GLY A 65 -0.66 9.84 -1.03
CA GLY A 65 0.79 10.07 -1.09
C GLY A 65 1.44 9.47 -2.34
N GLN A 66 1.08 8.24 -2.71
CA GLN A 66 1.54 7.59 -3.94
C GLN A 66 1.17 8.38 -5.20
N ALA A 67 -0.05 8.92 -5.26
CA ALA A 67 -0.48 9.77 -6.37
C ALA A 67 0.38 11.04 -6.49
N LEU A 68 0.67 11.70 -5.37
CA LEU A 68 1.55 12.88 -5.34
C LEU A 68 3.01 12.54 -5.69
N ALA A 69 3.52 11.40 -5.23
CA ALA A 69 4.89 10.95 -5.53
C ALA A 69 5.14 10.80 -7.04
N SER A 70 4.11 10.49 -7.82
CA SER A 70 4.20 10.36 -9.28
C SER A 70 4.06 11.68 -10.06
N ARG A 71 3.79 12.80 -9.37
CA ARG A 71 3.45 14.11 -9.95
C ARG A 71 4.39 15.22 -9.46
N PRO A 72 5.68 15.21 -9.86
CA PRO A 72 6.62 16.28 -9.52
C PRO A 72 6.29 17.63 -10.21
N ASP A 73 5.26 17.65 -11.06
CA ASP A 73 4.65 18.85 -11.62
C ASP A 73 3.60 19.48 -10.68
N VAL A 74 3.11 18.73 -9.68
CA VAL A 74 2.09 19.17 -8.70
C VAL A 74 2.70 19.48 -7.34
N VAL A 75 3.72 18.71 -6.94
CA VAL A 75 4.44 18.92 -5.68
C VAL A 75 5.94 19.11 -5.94
N PRO A 76 6.67 19.80 -5.04
CA PRO A 76 8.13 19.89 -5.06
C PRO A 76 8.80 18.56 -5.31
N LYS A 77 9.88 18.58 -6.10
CA LYS A 77 10.57 17.35 -6.49
C LYS A 77 11.09 16.60 -5.26
N SER A 78 11.59 17.35 -4.28
CA SER A 78 12.05 16.84 -2.99
C SER A 78 10.94 16.14 -2.21
N LEU A 79 9.72 16.69 -2.22
CA LEU A 79 8.56 16.03 -1.60
C LEU A 79 8.12 14.80 -2.40
N ALA A 80 8.03 14.88 -3.73
CA ALA A 80 7.69 13.73 -4.58
C ALA A 80 8.63 12.54 -4.34
N ASN A 81 9.93 12.81 -4.24
CA ASN A 81 10.95 11.82 -3.92
C ASN A 81 10.76 11.24 -2.51
N ALA A 82 10.52 12.08 -1.50
CA ALA A 82 10.30 11.58 -0.14
C ALA A 82 9.04 10.69 -0.05
N LEU A 83 7.98 11.05 -0.78
CA LEU A 83 6.74 10.27 -0.86
C LEU A 83 6.90 8.99 -1.70
N SER A 84 7.98 8.81 -2.47
CA SER A 84 8.18 7.58 -3.23
C SER A 84 8.38 6.38 -2.32
N VAL A 85 8.77 6.58 -1.06
CA VAL A 85 8.84 5.51 -0.05
C VAL A 85 7.47 4.87 0.21
N LEU A 86 6.38 5.62 -0.03
CA LEU A 86 5.01 5.12 0.07
C LEU A 86 4.62 4.23 -1.10
N GLN A 87 5.40 4.21 -2.19
CA GLN A 87 5.12 3.32 -3.31
C GLN A 87 5.39 1.89 -2.86
N ASP A 88 4.33 1.07 -2.88
CA ASP A 88 4.37 -0.32 -2.46
C ASP A 88 5.42 -1.11 -3.26
N SER A 89 6.49 -1.54 -2.59
CA SER A 89 6.90 -2.93 -2.67
C SER A 89 6.36 -3.61 -1.41
N MET A 90 5.09 -4.03 -1.43
CA MET A 90 4.53 -4.73 -0.29
C MET A 90 5.27 -6.04 -0.07
N GLN A 91 5.74 -6.28 1.15
CA GLN A 91 6.34 -7.56 1.46
C GLN A 91 5.34 -8.67 1.14
N PRO A 92 5.78 -9.71 0.42
CA PRO A 92 4.95 -10.86 0.20
C PRO A 92 4.47 -11.46 1.54
N PHE A 93 3.16 -11.71 1.69
CA PHE A 93 2.69 -12.75 2.59
C PHE A 93 3.18 -14.14 2.12
N PRO A 94 3.23 -15.15 3.01
CA PRO A 94 3.80 -16.47 2.70
C PRO A 94 3.17 -17.14 1.47
N THR A 95 4.00 -17.69 0.58
CA THR A 95 3.55 -18.46 -0.58
C THR A 95 2.69 -19.67 -0.20
N SER A 96 2.88 -20.23 1.00
CA SER A 96 2.03 -21.30 1.54
C SER A 96 0.56 -20.88 1.66
N ASP A 97 0.32 -19.65 2.12
CA ASP A 97 -1.02 -19.10 2.26
C ASP A 97 -1.61 -18.86 0.87
N ALA A 98 -0.80 -18.35 -0.06
CA ALA A 98 -1.21 -18.11 -1.44
C ALA A 98 -1.65 -19.41 -2.12
N LYS A 99 -0.84 -20.47 -2.01
CA LYS A 99 -1.17 -21.81 -2.53
C LYS A 99 -2.43 -22.39 -1.91
N SER A 100 -2.68 -22.12 -0.62
CA SER A 100 -3.88 -22.58 0.07
C SER A 100 -5.14 -21.86 -0.43
N ILE A 101 -5.06 -20.53 -0.61
CA ILE A 101 -6.14 -19.72 -1.20
C ILE A 101 -6.44 -20.16 -2.63
N ILE A 102 -5.41 -20.28 -3.47
CA ILE A 102 -5.55 -20.74 -4.86
C ILE A 102 -6.25 -22.10 -4.90
N ARG A 103 -5.81 -23.05 -4.06
CA ARG A 103 -6.41 -24.39 -4.01
C ARG A 103 -7.89 -24.31 -3.65
N GLN A 104 -8.21 -23.58 -2.59
CA GLN A 104 -9.57 -23.48 -2.10
C GLN A 104 -10.49 -22.82 -3.13
N GLU A 105 -10.11 -21.68 -3.71
CA GLU A 105 -10.95 -20.95 -4.65
C GLU A 105 -11.22 -21.74 -5.94
N PHE A 106 -10.21 -22.43 -6.50
CA PHE A 106 -10.43 -23.25 -7.69
C PHE A 106 -11.34 -24.45 -7.43
N LEU A 107 -11.19 -25.13 -6.29
CA LEU A 107 -12.05 -26.24 -5.90
C LEU A 107 -13.49 -25.77 -5.62
N ASP A 108 -13.66 -24.69 -4.87
CA ASP A 108 -14.97 -24.13 -4.53
C ASP A 108 -15.72 -23.62 -5.77
N SER A 109 -15.00 -23.14 -6.79
CA SER A 109 -15.59 -22.72 -8.06
C SER A 109 -16.16 -23.87 -8.90
N GLY A 110 -15.73 -25.11 -8.65
CA GLY A 110 -16.07 -26.28 -9.46
C GLY A 110 -15.45 -26.28 -10.88
N THR A 111 -14.54 -25.34 -11.18
CA THR A 111 -13.94 -25.19 -12.51
C THR A 111 -12.84 -26.22 -12.78
N MET A 112 -12.19 -26.72 -11.73
CA MET A 112 -11.07 -27.67 -11.80
C MET A 112 -11.22 -28.74 -10.72
N ASN A 113 -10.80 -29.97 -11.03
CA ASN A 113 -10.70 -31.04 -10.04
C ASN A 113 -9.39 -30.94 -9.23
N ALA A 114 -9.28 -31.73 -8.15
CA ALA A 114 -8.11 -31.70 -7.26
C ALA A 114 -6.78 -31.96 -7.97
N THR A 115 -6.75 -32.86 -8.97
CA THR A 115 -5.54 -33.17 -9.72
C THR A 115 -5.12 -32.00 -10.60
N GLU A 116 -6.07 -31.36 -11.28
CA GLU A 116 -5.80 -30.19 -12.11
C GLU A 116 -5.29 -29.00 -11.28
N VAL A 117 -5.87 -28.79 -10.09
CA VAL A 117 -5.40 -27.75 -9.16
C VAL A 117 -3.98 -28.03 -8.69
N ASP A 118 -3.65 -29.28 -8.37
CA ASP A 118 -2.29 -29.64 -7.97
C ASP A 118 -1.26 -29.41 -9.10
N ASP A 119 -1.64 -29.66 -10.35
CA ASP A 119 -0.79 -29.37 -11.52
C ASP A 119 -0.51 -27.86 -11.64
N VAL A 120 -1.54 -27.03 -11.48
CA VAL A 120 -1.38 -25.56 -11.46
C VAL A 120 -0.45 -25.13 -10.34
N LEU A 121 -0.65 -25.65 -9.12
CA LEU A 121 0.17 -25.31 -7.96
C LEU A 121 1.64 -25.75 -8.09
N ARG A 122 1.91 -26.82 -8.85
CA ARG A 122 3.28 -27.25 -9.19
C ARG A 122 3.93 -26.35 -10.24
N SER A 123 3.16 -25.76 -11.15
CA SER A 123 3.66 -24.81 -12.15
C SER A 123 3.86 -23.39 -11.61
N LEU A 124 3.31 -23.10 -10.43
CA LEU A 124 3.37 -21.78 -9.80
C LEU A 124 4.82 -21.36 -9.55
N SER A 125 5.16 -20.10 -9.83
CA SER A 125 6.46 -19.54 -9.47
C SER A 125 6.72 -19.67 -7.97
N GLU A 126 7.99 -19.90 -7.60
CA GLU A 126 8.42 -20.07 -6.20
C GLU A 126 8.15 -18.81 -5.37
N GLU A 127 8.44 -17.66 -5.96
CA GLU A 127 8.19 -16.33 -5.43
C GLU A 127 7.13 -15.59 -6.29
N PRO A 128 6.38 -14.63 -5.72
CA PRO A 128 5.46 -13.81 -6.50
C PRO A 128 6.23 -12.90 -7.46
N VAL A 129 5.69 -12.74 -8.67
CA VAL A 129 6.25 -11.81 -9.68
C VAL A 129 5.95 -10.34 -9.34
N ALA A 130 4.92 -10.10 -8.52
CA ALA A 130 4.58 -8.79 -7.99
C ALA A 130 3.79 -8.92 -6.69
N ALA A 131 3.93 -7.95 -5.80
CA ALA A 131 3.15 -7.83 -4.58
C ALA A 131 2.67 -6.39 -4.41
N ALA A 132 1.39 -6.23 -4.08
CA ALA A 132 0.74 -4.94 -3.89
C ALA A 132 -0.18 -5.00 -2.66
N SER A 133 -0.69 -3.84 -2.24
CA SER A 133 -1.60 -3.71 -1.09
C SER A 133 -2.71 -4.76 -1.01
N LEU A 134 -3.39 -5.06 -2.13
CA LEU A 134 -4.54 -5.97 -2.15
C LEU A 134 -4.19 -7.45 -2.37
N GLY A 135 -2.95 -7.78 -2.73
CA GLY A 135 -2.62 -9.15 -3.11
C GLY A 135 -1.28 -9.30 -3.80
N GLN A 136 -1.02 -10.52 -4.24
CA GLN A 136 0.20 -10.91 -4.95
C GLN A 136 -0.15 -11.50 -6.31
N VAL A 137 0.81 -11.50 -7.23
CA VAL A 137 0.69 -12.12 -8.53
C VAL A 137 1.76 -13.18 -8.67
N TYR A 138 1.35 -14.37 -9.11
CA TYR A 138 2.23 -15.49 -9.44
C TYR A 138 2.14 -15.79 -10.92
N ARG A 139 3.22 -16.30 -11.49
CA ARG A 139 3.19 -16.94 -12.81
C ARG A 139 2.79 -18.41 -12.63
N ALA A 140 1.94 -18.94 -13.51
CA ALA A 140 1.61 -20.36 -13.58
C ALA A 140 1.41 -20.80 -15.04
N GLU A 141 1.34 -22.11 -15.26
CA GLU A 141 0.92 -22.72 -16.51
C GLU A 141 -0.40 -23.45 -16.29
N ILE A 142 -1.42 -23.16 -17.10
CA ILE A 142 -2.69 -23.89 -17.11
C ILE A 142 -2.87 -24.52 -18.49
N PRO A 143 -3.09 -25.84 -18.62
CA PRO A 143 -3.13 -26.53 -19.92
C PRO A 143 -4.02 -25.86 -20.98
N SER A 144 -5.19 -25.36 -20.56
CA SER A 144 -6.16 -24.72 -21.45
C SER A 144 -5.87 -23.26 -21.79
N TYR A 145 -4.99 -22.59 -21.02
CA TYR A 145 -4.74 -21.14 -21.12
C TYR A 145 -3.27 -20.79 -21.39
N GLY A 146 -2.36 -21.75 -21.31
CA GLY A 146 -0.91 -21.52 -21.37
C GLY A 146 -0.40 -20.79 -20.13
N THR A 147 0.57 -19.90 -20.33
CA THR A 147 1.16 -19.11 -19.25
C THR A 147 0.18 -18.03 -18.78
N VAL A 148 -0.14 -18.05 -17.49
CA VAL A 148 -1.09 -17.11 -16.87
C VAL A 148 -0.48 -16.39 -15.66
N ALA A 149 -1.08 -15.25 -15.32
CA ALA A 149 -0.84 -14.54 -14.08
C ALA A 149 -1.98 -14.84 -13.09
N ILE A 150 -1.68 -15.51 -11.98
CA ILE A 150 -2.64 -15.79 -10.92
C ILE A 150 -2.50 -14.72 -9.85
N LYS A 151 -3.51 -13.86 -9.72
CA LYS A 151 -3.57 -12.84 -8.67
C LYS A 151 -4.29 -13.39 -7.46
N VAL A 152 -3.61 -13.40 -6.32
CA VAL A 152 -4.11 -13.91 -5.04
C VAL A 152 -4.36 -12.74 -4.10
N GLN A 153 -5.58 -12.63 -3.58
CA GLN A 153 -5.93 -11.60 -2.61
C GLN A 153 -5.19 -11.83 -1.29
N ARG A 154 -4.70 -10.77 -0.64
CA ARG A 154 -4.06 -10.88 0.67
C ARG A 154 -5.10 -11.34 1.72
N PRO A 155 -4.77 -12.31 2.60
CA PRO A 155 -5.66 -12.76 3.66
C PRO A 155 -6.22 -11.59 4.49
N GLY A 156 -7.52 -11.62 4.80
CA GLY A 156 -8.17 -10.61 5.64
C GLY A 156 -8.49 -9.27 4.97
N MET A 157 -8.13 -9.06 3.69
CA MET A 157 -8.40 -7.79 3.00
C MET A 157 -9.88 -7.52 2.74
N VAL A 158 -10.71 -8.56 2.58
CA VAL A 158 -12.15 -8.41 2.36
C VAL A 158 -12.81 -7.63 3.50
N GLU A 159 -12.44 -7.92 4.75
CA GLU A 159 -13.04 -7.25 5.91
C GLU A 159 -12.52 -5.82 6.09
N LEU A 160 -11.25 -5.57 5.74
CA LEU A 160 -10.68 -4.23 5.77
C LEU A 160 -11.31 -3.31 4.72
N VAL A 161 -11.51 -3.80 3.49
CA VAL A 161 -12.16 -3.04 2.42
C VAL A 161 -13.63 -2.77 2.76
N LYS A 162 -14.35 -3.72 3.35
CA LYS A 162 -15.75 -3.50 3.80
C LYS A 162 -15.84 -2.42 4.88
N ARG A 163 -14.91 -2.39 5.82
CA ARG A 163 -14.86 -1.38 6.88
C ARG A 163 -14.58 0.02 6.31
N ASP A 164 -13.72 0.12 5.31
CA ASP A 164 -13.32 1.41 4.74
C ASP A 164 -14.37 2.00 3.77
N ALA A 165 -15.32 1.19 3.30
CA ALA A 165 -16.41 1.60 2.40
C ALA A 165 -17.73 1.99 3.11
N MET A 166 -17.76 1.93 4.45
CA MET A 166 -18.93 2.22 5.30
C MET A 166 -18.77 3.49 6.12
#